data_AF-A0A1V2MF28-F1
#
_entry.id   AF-A0A1V2MF28-F1
#
_cell.length_a   1.000
_cell.length_b   1.000
_cell.length_c   1.000
_cell.angle_alpha   90.00
_cell.angle_beta   90.00
_cell.angle_gamma   90.00
#
_symmetry.space_group_name_H-M   'P 1'
#
loop_
_entity.id
_entity.type
_entity.pdbx_description
1 polymer ?
#
loop_
_entity_poly.entity_id
_entity_poly.type
_entity_poly.pdbx_seq_one_letter_code
_entity_poly.pdbx_strand_id
1 'polypeptide(L)'
;MRDKISGTIYGMALGDAMGMPSELWGINRIKNFFGTITTFLDGPKENEVACNYTRGQFTDDTSQALIILDSLLNTKFIPNKDDIGARLLDWAIKEDAVAKNILGPTSKVALTNLKENVPTKHITDKSLSNGSAMRISPIGCLFNPDDKEKMAKFIYEVSSATHTSDVTIAGAAMIAMAVSSSMVNSDMDKVIEDVHQIEKIAKQLGAETFSASLMERTKIGIEIARNYEGEEFLQKIYDIVGTGVNIIESVPAALAIAYYAKDPNISCLLCANLGGDTDTIGAMSTAICGALKGKSFINSEYIKILEANNDINFENYIDILLEGRNSI
;
A
#
# COMPACT_ATOMS: atom_id res chain seq x y z
N MET A 1 -17.49 8.99 8.73
CA MET A 1 -16.85 8.89 7.41
C MET A 1 -15.51 9.63 7.37
N ARG A 2 -15.45 10.96 7.58
CA ARG A 2 -14.19 11.72 7.63
C ARG A 2 -13.11 11.06 8.50
N ASP A 3 -13.46 10.66 9.72
CA ASP A 3 -12.51 10.01 10.64
C ASP A 3 -11.91 8.72 10.07
N LYS A 4 -12.70 7.92 9.34
CA LYS A 4 -12.23 6.69 8.69
C LYS A 4 -11.36 6.94 7.47
N ILE A 5 -11.71 7.91 6.63
CA ILE A 5 -10.87 8.38 5.52
C ILE A 5 -9.53 8.90 6.05
N SER A 6 -9.60 9.71 7.11
CA SER A 6 -8.40 10.21 7.81
C SER A 6 -7.59 9.04 8.35
N GLY A 7 -8.24 8.05 8.95
CA GLY A 7 -7.61 6.83 9.44
C GLY A 7 -6.92 6.05 8.32
N THR A 8 -7.48 5.97 7.12
CA THR A 8 -6.82 5.34 5.97
C THR A 8 -5.55 6.07 5.58
N ILE A 9 -5.60 7.40 5.42
CA ILE A 9 -4.44 8.20 4.99
C ILE A 9 -3.34 8.21 6.04
N TYR A 10 -3.67 8.49 7.31
CA TYR A 10 -2.69 8.45 8.39
C TYR A 10 -2.21 7.04 8.69
N GLY A 11 -3.07 6.03 8.54
CA GLY A 11 -2.70 4.62 8.69
C GLY A 11 -1.69 4.19 7.65
N MET A 12 -1.88 4.58 6.38
CA MET A 12 -0.92 4.34 5.31
C MET A 12 0.43 4.96 5.64
N ALA A 13 0.46 6.27 5.94
CA ALA A 13 1.69 6.99 6.27
C ALA A 13 2.37 6.45 7.56
N LEU A 14 1.58 6.01 8.54
CA LEU A 14 2.09 5.39 9.76
C LEU A 14 2.79 4.06 9.48
N GLY A 15 2.14 3.18 8.73
CA GLY A 15 2.70 1.87 8.40
C GLY A 15 3.96 1.97 7.57
N ASP A 16 3.94 2.83 6.56
CA ASP A 16 5.05 3.22 5.70
C ASP A 16 6.25 3.71 6.56
N ALA A 17 6.09 4.82 7.27
CA ALA A 17 7.18 5.43 8.02
C ALA A 17 7.70 4.59 9.21
N MET A 18 6.86 3.73 9.80
CA MET A 18 7.28 2.80 10.85
C MET A 18 8.06 1.60 10.27
N GLY A 19 7.72 1.16 9.05
CA GLY A 19 8.36 0.04 8.36
C GLY A 19 9.62 0.41 7.60
N MET A 20 9.79 1.69 7.22
CA MET A 20 10.94 2.20 6.46
C MET A 20 12.32 1.80 7.01
N PRO A 21 12.62 1.88 8.33
CA PRO A 21 13.99 1.64 8.80
C PRO A 21 14.51 0.23 8.53
N SER A 22 13.61 -0.76 8.51
CA SER A 22 13.91 -2.18 8.32
C SER A 22 13.62 -2.70 6.91
N GLU A 23 13.23 -1.80 6.01
CA GLU A 23 12.87 -2.12 4.63
C GLU A 23 13.95 -2.99 3.96
N LEU A 24 13.49 -4.04 3.27
CA LEU A 24 14.24 -5.05 2.54
C LEU A 24 15.31 -5.81 3.36
N TRP A 25 15.27 -5.73 4.69
CA TRP A 25 16.10 -6.58 5.55
C TRP A 25 15.37 -7.87 5.92
N GLY A 26 16.09 -8.99 5.94
CA GLY A 26 15.55 -10.24 6.46
C GLY A 26 15.27 -10.15 7.97
N ILE A 27 14.27 -10.89 8.45
CA ILE A 27 13.77 -10.82 9.83
C ILE A 27 14.87 -10.99 10.89
N ASN A 28 15.84 -11.88 10.68
CA ASN A 28 16.97 -12.08 11.60
C ASN A 28 17.92 -10.88 11.65
N ARG A 29 18.12 -10.17 10.53
CA ARG A 29 18.94 -8.95 10.51
C ARG A 29 18.25 -7.85 11.31
N ILE A 30 16.94 -7.71 11.16
CA ILE A 30 16.13 -6.75 11.94
C ILE A 30 16.26 -7.05 13.44
N LYS A 31 16.04 -8.30 13.85
CA LYS A 31 16.17 -8.72 15.27
C LYS A 31 17.58 -8.44 15.81
N ASN A 32 18.62 -8.74 15.04
CA ASN A 32 20.00 -8.53 15.49
C ASN A 32 20.40 -7.05 15.56
N PHE A 33 19.89 -6.20 14.65
CA PHE A 33 20.28 -4.79 14.57
C PHE A 33 19.43 -3.91 15.49
N PHE A 34 18.12 -4.10 15.51
CA PHE A 34 17.18 -3.26 16.25
C PHE A 34 16.67 -3.89 17.55
N GLY A 35 16.78 -5.22 17.70
CA GLY A 35 16.00 -5.96 18.67
C GLY A 35 14.53 -6.01 18.23
N THR A 36 13.70 -5.14 18.79
CA THR A 36 12.30 -4.97 18.40
C THR A 36 12.04 -3.50 18.11
N ILE A 37 11.55 -3.20 16.91
CA ILE A 37 11.14 -1.84 16.55
C ILE A 37 9.83 -1.54 17.27
N THR A 38 9.84 -0.51 18.12
CA THR A 38 8.71 -0.10 18.97
C THR A 38 8.33 1.38 18.80
N THR A 39 9.07 2.10 17.96
CA THR A 39 8.91 3.53 17.68
C THR A 39 9.51 3.85 16.32
N PHE A 40 9.27 5.07 15.82
CA PHE A 40 9.94 5.56 14.61
C PHE A 40 11.45 5.67 14.82
N LEU A 41 12.20 5.15 13.86
CA LEU A 41 13.66 5.17 13.84
C LEU A 41 14.15 5.84 12.56
N ASP A 42 15.37 6.36 12.60
CA ASP A 42 16.03 6.86 11.40
C ASP A 42 16.46 5.66 10.54
N GLY A 43 16.51 5.84 9.22
CA GLY A 43 17.03 4.82 8.32
C GLY A 43 18.49 4.51 8.62
N PRO A 44 18.87 3.23 8.86
CA PRO A 44 20.25 2.88 9.12
C PRO A 44 21.16 3.23 7.93
N LYS A 45 22.38 3.71 8.20
CA LYS A 45 23.37 3.98 7.15
C LYS A 45 23.74 2.74 6.31
N GLU A 46 23.58 1.54 6.88
CA GLU A 46 23.84 0.26 6.22
C GLU A 46 22.63 -0.29 5.46
N ASN A 47 21.49 0.42 5.50
CA ASN A 47 20.31 0.10 4.73
C ASN A 47 20.30 0.99 3.48
N GLU A 48 20.64 0.40 2.32
CA GLU A 48 20.81 1.16 1.07
C GLU A 48 19.52 1.86 0.60
N VAL A 49 18.35 1.34 0.96
CA VAL A 49 17.04 1.93 0.61
C VAL A 49 16.58 2.96 1.65
N ALA A 50 16.76 2.66 2.93
CA ALA A 50 16.26 3.50 4.01
C ALA A 50 17.22 4.64 4.43
N CYS A 51 18.52 4.57 4.11
CA CYS A 51 19.56 5.45 4.68
C CYS A 51 19.37 6.96 4.43
N ASN A 52 18.51 7.34 3.49
CA ASN A 52 18.20 8.74 3.17
C ASN A 52 16.99 9.29 3.94
N TYR A 53 16.32 8.46 4.74
CA TYR A 53 15.12 8.84 5.48
C TYR A 53 15.41 8.97 6.97
N THR A 54 14.70 9.92 7.59
CA THR A 54 14.70 10.14 9.04
C THR A 54 13.37 9.67 9.64
N ARG A 55 13.36 9.47 10.96
CA ARG A 55 12.20 8.95 11.69
C ARG A 55 10.91 9.70 11.33
N GLY A 56 9.84 8.95 11.05
CA GLY A 56 8.54 9.52 10.76
C GLY A 56 8.38 10.09 9.34
N GLN A 57 9.43 10.05 8.50
CA GLN A 57 9.27 10.30 7.07
C GLN A 57 8.69 9.06 6.38
N PHE A 58 7.67 9.27 5.57
CA PHE A 58 7.13 8.23 4.70
C PHE A 58 7.93 8.15 3.39
N THR A 59 7.86 7.01 2.70
CA THR A 59 8.62 6.69 1.49
C THR A 59 7.80 6.97 0.23
N ASP A 60 8.09 6.27 -0.87
CA ASP A 60 7.39 6.43 -2.13
C ASP A 60 5.97 5.86 -2.11
N ASP A 61 5.66 4.93 -1.22
CA ASP A 61 4.32 4.38 -1.00
C ASP A 61 3.28 5.48 -0.78
N THR A 62 3.47 6.26 0.29
CA THR A 62 2.58 7.38 0.61
C THR A 62 2.73 8.50 -0.40
N SER A 63 3.96 8.85 -0.81
CA SER A 63 4.20 9.94 -1.77
C SER A 63 3.45 9.73 -3.09
N GLN A 64 3.55 8.53 -3.68
CA GLN A 64 2.87 8.22 -4.94
C GLN A 64 1.35 8.12 -4.78
N ALA A 65 0.86 7.69 -3.61
CA ALA A 65 -0.57 7.69 -3.33
C ALA A 65 -1.15 9.11 -3.34
N LEU A 66 -0.46 10.07 -2.73
CA LEU A 66 -0.87 11.48 -2.70
C LEU A 66 -0.81 12.12 -4.09
N ILE A 67 0.20 11.78 -4.90
CA ILE A 67 0.30 12.22 -6.30
C ILE A 67 -0.88 11.74 -7.15
N ILE A 68 -1.34 10.51 -6.92
CA ILE A 68 -2.54 9.99 -7.59
C ILE A 68 -3.77 10.82 -7.19
N LEU A 69 -3.89 11.22 -5.92
CA LEU A 69 -4.99 12.10 -5.49
C LEU A 69 -4.92 13.49 -6.13
N ASP A 70 -3.73 14.07 -6.29
CA ASP A 70 -3.55 15.34 -7.00
C ASP A 70 -3.96 15.23 -8.47
N SER A 71 -3.64 14.11 -9.12
CA SER A 71 -4.09 13.81 -10.49
C SER A 71 -5.61 13.73 -10.55
N LEU A 72 -6.22 12.94 -9.67
CA LEU A 72 -7.67 12.76 -9.63
C LEU A 72 -8.41 14.07 -9.36
N LEU A 73 -7.92 14.91 -8.45
CA LEU A 73 -8.50 16.23 -8.23
C LEU A 73 -8.45 17.08 -9.52
N ASN A 74 -7.28 17.11 -10.18
CA ASN A 74 -7.09 17.86 -11.42
C ASN A 74 -7.99 17.38 -12.57
N THR A 75 -8.26 16.07 -12.63
CA THR A 75 -9.09 15.44 -13.67
C THR A 75 -10.54 15.23 -13.25
N LYS A 76 -10.99 15.85 -12.14
CA LYS A 76 -12.37 15.72 -11.62
C LYS A 76 -12.80 14.27 -11.39
N PHE A 77 -11.91 13.50 -10.80
CA PHE A 77 -12.06 12.08 -10.47
C PHE A 77 -12.26 11.17 -11.68
N ILE A 78 -11.78 11.58 -12.86
CA ILE A 78 -11.67 10.72 -14.04
C ILE A 78 -10.22 10.25 -14.13
N PRO A 79 -9.91 8.96 -13.90
CA PRO A 79 -8.54 8.46 -14.00
C PRO A 79 -7.92 8.77 -15.36
N ASN A 80 -6.70 9.30 -15.34
CA ASN A 80 -5.94 9.60 -16.55
C ASN A 80 -4.52 9.08 -16.38
N LYS A 81 -4.22 7.96 -17.05
CA LYS A 81 -2.91 7.31 -16.96
C LYS A 81 -1.74 8.21 -17.38
N ASP A 82 -1.96 9.12 -18.33
CA ASP A 82 -0.91 9.98 -18.88
C ASP A 82 -0.60 11.12 -17.88
N ASP A 83 -1.62 11.71 -17.25
CA ASP A 83 -1.46 12.70 -16.19
C ASP A 83 -0.82 12.08 -14.93
N ILE A 84 -1.26 10.89 -14.52
CA ILE A 84 -0.65 10.12 -13.41
C ILE A 84 0.82 9.84 -13.73
N GLY A 85 1.10 9.29 -14.92
CA GLY A 85 2.46 8.96 -15.34
C GLY A 85 3.39 10.16 -15.38
N ALA A 86 2.91 11.30 -15.87
CA ALA A 86 3.67 12.55 -15.89
C ALA A 86 4.00 13.06 -14.49
N ARG A 87 3.01 13.07 -13.58
CA ARG A 87 3.24 13.53 -12.18
C ARG A 87 4.18 12.62 -11.40
N LEU A 88 4.06 11.30 -11.58
CA LEU A 88 4.99 10.34 -10.98
C LEU A 88 6.41 10.55 -11.49
N LEU A 89 6.58 10.86 -12.77
CA LEU A 89 7.88 11.19 -13.35
C LEU A 89 8.45 12.49 -12.78
N ASP A 90 7.63 13.54 -12.68
CA ASP A 90 8.05 14.84 -12.14
C ASP A 90 8.50 14.71 -10.68
N TRP A 91 7.75 13.95 -9.87
CA TRP A 91 8.14 13.62 -8.50
C TRP A 91 9.45 12.84 -8.45
N ALA A 92 9.61 11.80 -9.28
CA ALA A 92 10.82 11.00 -9.30
C ALA A 92 12.07 11.82 -9.65
N ILE A 93 11.93 12.80 -10.54
CA ILE A 93 13.01 13.75 -10.88
C ILE A 93 13.30 14.68 -9.71
N LYS A 94 12.27 15.23 -9.06
CA LYS A 94 12.41 16.16 -7.92
C LYS A 94 13.11 15.49 -6.73
N GLU A 95 12.74 14.25 -6.42
CA GLU A 95 13.29 13.50 -5.29
C GLU A 95 14.66 12.87 -5.58
N ASP A 96 15.16 12.98 -6.82
CA ASP A 96 16.31 12.23 -7.31
C ASP A 96 16.16 10.72 -7.02
N ALA A 97 14.94 10.22 -7.20
CA ALA A 97 14.49 8.90 -6.77
C ALA A 97 15.26 7.76 -7.46
N VAL A 98 15.81 8.04 -8.66
CA VAL A 98 16.66 7.09 -9.39
C VAL A 98 18.04 6.97 -8.75
N ALA A 99 18.68 8.08 -8.38
CA ALA A 99 20.01 8.06 -7.78
C ALA A 99 19.98 7.56 -6.33
N LYS A 100 18.88 7.86 -5.61
CA LYS A 100 18.66 7.40 -4.23
C LYS A 100 18.06 5.98 -4.13
N ASN A 101 17.88 5.30 -5.25
CA ASN A 101 17.31 3.94 -5.33
C ASN A 101 15.93 3.79 -4.65
N ILE A 102 15.12 4.86 -4.70
CA ILE A 102 13.76 4.90 -4.14
C ILE A 102 12.78 4.20 -5.08
N LEU A 103 12.96 4.34 -6.40
CA LEU A 103 12.06 3.71 -7.37
C LEU A 103 12.40 2.24 -7.60
N GLY A 104 11.39 1.37 -7.39
CA GLY A 104 11.42 -0.01 -7.86
C GLY A 104 11.68 -0.14 -9.38
N PRO A 105 12.25 -1.29 -9.82
CA PRO A 105 12.74 -1.46 -11.19
C PRO A 105 11.65 -1.30 -12.26
N THR A 106 10.44 -1.79 -11.98
CA THR A 106 9.30 -1.66 -12.91
C THR A 106 8.87 -0.20 -13.06
N SER A 107 8.71 0.53 -11.96
CA SER A 107 8.32 1.95 -11.99
C SER A 107 9.37 2.79 -12.71
N LYS A 108 10.66 2.54 -12.45
CA LYS A 108 11.77 3.22 -13.13
C LYS A 108 11.72 3.05 -14.65
N VAL A 109 11.53 1.82 -15.14
CA VAL A 109 11.44 1.55 -16.59
C VAL A 109 10.16 2.16 -17.18
N ALA A 110 9.02 2.01 -16.51
CA ALA A 110 7.75 2.55 -17.00
C ALA A 110 7.78 4.08 -17.14
N LEU A 111 8.29 4.79 -16.13
CA LEU A 111 8.38 6.25 -16.13
C LEU A 111 9.43 6.78 -17.14
N THR A 112 10.55 6.06 -17.30
CA THR A 112 11.55 6.39 -18.34
C THR A 112 10.95 6.26 -19.73
N ASN A 113 10.25 5.16 -20.01
CA ASN A 113 9.62 4.95 -21.31
C ASN A 113 8.47 5.93 -21.59
N LEU A 114 7.72 6.34 -20.56
CA LEU A 114 6.73 7.42 -20.68
C LEU A 114 7.38 8.73 -21.13
N LYS A 115 8.52 9.11 -20.53
CA LYS A 115 9.30 10.29 -20.93
C LYS A 115 9.74 10.24 -22.40
N GLU A 116 10.09 9.05 -22.88
CA GLU A 116 10.59 8.84 -24.24
C GLU A 116 9.48 8.55 -25.27
N ASN A 117 8.20 8.57 -24.87
CA ASN A 117 7.05 8.16 -25.69
C ASN A 117 7.19 6.74 -26.27
N VAL A 118 7.87 5.86 -25.54
CA VAL A 118 8.04 4.45 -25.90
C VAL A 118 6.84 3.65 -25.36
N PRO A 119 6.22 2.78 -26.17
CA PRO A 119 5.10 1.95 -25.71
C PRO A 119 5.44 1.15 -24.45
N THR A 120 4.78 1.41 -23.33
CA THR A 120 5.09 0.78 -22.03
C THR A 120 4.42 -0.57 -21.80
N LYS A 121 3.37 -0.88 -22.57
CA LYS A 121 2.49 -2.04 -22.34
C LYS A 121 3.24 -3.37 -22.17
N HIS A 122 4.28 -3.60 -22.98
CA HIS A 122 5.07 -4.83 -22.94
C HIS A 122 5.87 -5.04 -21.64
N ILE A 123 6.12 -3.98 -20.88
CA ILE A 123 6.74 -4.00 -19.55
C ILE A 123 5.67 -4.09 -18.47
N THR A 124 4.65 -3.23 -18.55
CA THR A 124 3.61 -3.16 -17.52
C THR A 124 2.79 -4.44 -17.44
N ASP A 125 2.56 -5.12 -18.58
CA ASP A 125 1.86 -6.42 -18.65
C ASP A 125 2.62 -7.55 -17.93
N LYS A 126 3.94 -7.39 -17.74
CA LYS A 126 4.82 -8.38 -17.10
C LYS A 126 5.21 -8.00 -15.68
N SER A 127 4.73 -6.86 -15.19
CA SER A 127 5.04 -6.39 -13.84
C SER A 127 4.47 -7.32 -12.78
N LEU A 128 5.26 -7.64 -11.76
CA LEU A 128 4.85 -8.51 -10.66
C LEU A 128 5.04 -7.86 -9.28
N SER A 129 5.63 -6.66 -9.24
CA SER A 129 5.85 -5.88 -8.03
C SER A 129 4.56 -5.25 -7.51
N ASN A 130 4.54 -4.94 -6.23
CA ASN A 130 3.42 -4.36 -5.50
C ASN A 130 3.21 -2.84 -5.69
N GLY A 131 3.97 -2.17 -6.56
CA GLY A 131 3.86 -0.72 -6.76
C GLY A 131 2.48 -0.20 -7.16
N SER A 132 1.60 -1.07 -7.67
CA SER A 132 0.18 -0.74 -7.87
C SER A 132 -0.63 -0.75 -6.57
N ALA A 133 -0.40 -1.70 -5.68
CA ALA A 133 -1.14 -1.87 -4.42
C ALA A 133 -0.64 -0.94 -3.31
N MET A 134 0.66 -0.65 -3.27
CA MET A 134 1.27 0.18 -2.22
C MET A 134 0.62 1.56 -2.08
N ARG A 135 0.13 2.10 -3.21
CA ARG A 135 -0.42 3.45 -3.34
C ARG A 135 -1.94 3.52 -3.55
N ILE A 136 -2.65 2.41 -3.41
CA ILE A 136 -4.07 2.31 -3.80
C ILE A 136 -5.05 2.48 -2.63
N SER A 137 -4.59 2.39 -1.39
CA SER A 137 -5.45 2.48 -0.19
C SER A 137 -6.39 3.69 -0.22
N PRO A 138 -5.96 4.91 -0.60
CA PRO A 138 -6.86 6.06 -0.69
C PRO A 138 -8.00 5.88 -1.70
N ILE A 139 -7.78 5.14 -2.80
CA ILE A 139 -8.80 4.91 -3.82
C ILE A 139 -9.97 4.10 -3.25
N GLY A 140 -9.71 3.19 -2.31
CA GLY A 140 -10.76 2.49 -1.57
C GLY A 140 -11.73 3.44 -0.85
N CYS A 141 -11.27 4.63 -0.44
CA CYS A 141 -12.11 5.63 0.22
C CYS A 141 -13.16 6.27 -0.70
N LEU A 142 -13.01 6.13 -2.01
CA LEU A 142 -13.91 6.77 -2.98
C LEU A 142 -15.18 5.96 -3.24
N PHE A 143 -15.19 4.66 -2.93
CA PHE A 143 -16.25 3.73 -3.36
C PHE A 143 -17.03 3.12 -2.19
N ASN A 144 -18.22 2.59 -2.46
CA ASN A 144 -18.85 1.61 -1.58
C ASN A 144 -18.37 0.20 -1.97
N PRO A 145 -18.30 -0.75 -1.02
CA PRO A 145 -17.85 -2.12 -1.32
C PRO A 145 -18.77 -2.88 -2.29
N ASP A 146 -19.99 -2.38 -2.53
CA ASP A 146 -20.90 -2.94 -3.54
C ASP A 146 -20.56 -2.50 -4.98
N ASP A 147 -19.78 -1.42 -5.16
CA ASP A 147 -19.40 -0.87 -6.47
C ASP A 147 -18.22 -1.63 -7.12
N LYS A 148 -18.17 -2.96 -6.99
CA LYS A 148 -16.98 -3.79 -7.27
C LYS A 148 -16.45 -3.63 -8.69
N GLU A 149 -17.31 -3.70 -9.70
CA GLU A 149 -16.93 -3.58 -11.10
C GLU A 149 -16.43 -2.17 -11.44
N LYS A 150 -17.05 -1.15 -10.85
CA LYS A 150 -16.67 0.26 -11.04
C LYS A 150 -15.31 0.52 -10.40
N MET A 151 -15.11 0.04 -9.17
CA MET A 151 -13.85 0.14 -8.44
C MET A 151 -12.73 -0.59 -9.19
N ALA A 152 -12.96 -1.82 -9.64
CA ALA A 152 -11.95 -2.60 -10.38
C ALA A 152 -11.48 -1.89 -11.66
N LYS A 153 -12.41 -1.32 -12.44
CA LYS A 153 -12.08 -0.53 -13.64
C LYS A 153 -11.30 0.74 -13.30
N PHE A 154 -11.72 1.45 -12.25
CA PHE A 154 -11.02 2.66 -11.80
C PHE A 154 -9.57 2.35 -11.39
N ILE A 155 -9.38 1.26 -10.65
CA ILE A 155 -8.06 0.80 -10.21
C ILE A 155 -7.20 0.38 -11.40
N TYR A 156 -7.79 -0.28 -12.40
CA TYR A 156 -7.08 -0.58 -13.66
C TYR A 156 -6.53 0.70 -14.30
N GLU A 157 -7.39 1.71 -14.52
CA GLU A 157 -6.97 2.95 -15.16
C GLU A 157 -5.88 3.68 -14.36
N VAL A 158 -6.03 3.78 -13.03
CA VAL A 158 -5.02 4.38 -12.13
C VAL A 158 -3.69 3.63 -12.16
N SER A 159 -3.73 2.29 -12.16
CA SER A 159 -2.52 1.45 -12.11
C SER A 159 -1.81 1.36 -13.47
N SER A 160 -2.56 1.53 -14.56
CA SER A 160 -2.12 1.29 -15.94
C SER A 160 -0.90 2.11 -16.39
N ALA A 161 -0.62 3.22 -15.70
CA ALA A 161 0.60 4.00 -15.91
C ALA A 161 1.89 3.19 -15.67
N THR A 162 1.84 2.14 -14.83
CA THR A 162 3.05 1.41 -14.39
C THR A 162 2.88 -0.11 -14.30
N HIS A 163 1.66 -0.60 -14.02
CA HIS A 163 1.41 -2.01 -13.74
C HIS A 163 0.07 -2.42 -14.38
N THR A 164 0.10 -3.41 -15.28
CA THR A 164 -1.10 -3.89 -16.02
C THR A 164 -1.22 -5.41 -16.06
N SER A 165 -0.43 -6.14 -15.28
CA SER A 165 -0.58 -7.60 -15.16
C SER A 165 -1.82 -7.96 -14.34
N ASP A 166 -2.35 -9.16 -14.55
CA ASP A 166 -3.53 -9.68 -13.86
C ASP A 166 -3.37 -9.65 -12.33
N VAL A 167 -2.23 -10.09 -11.80
CA VAL A 167 -1.94 -10.07 -10.35
C VAL A 167 -1.72 -8.68 -9.80
N THR A 168 -1.18 -7.74 -10.59
CA THR A 168 -0.95 -6.37 -10.09
C THR A 168 -2.26 -5.61 -9.96
N ILE A 169 -3.14 -5.73 -10.95
CA ILE A 169 -4.48 -5.14 -10.90
C ILE A 169 -5.34 -5.81 -9.83
N ALA A 170 -5.29 -7.14 -9.73
CA ALA A 170 -6.03 -7.88 -8.71
C ALA A 170 -5.57 -7.52 -7.29
N GLY A 171 -4.26 -7.49 -7.03
CA GLY A 171 -3.71 -7.16 -5.71
C GLY A 171 -4.04 -5.73 -5.29
N ALA A 172 -3.94 -4.76 -6.20
CA ALA A 172 -4.36 -3.39 -5.91
C ALA A 172 -5.86 -3.29 -5.60
N ALA A 173 -6.69 -4.01 -6.36
CA ALA A 173 -8.13 -4.06 -6.10
C ALA A 173 -8.48 -4.70 -4.76
N MET A 174 -7.76 -5.74 -4.35
CA MET A 174 -7.92 -6.37 -3.03
C MET A 174 -7.67 -5.37 -1.89
N ILE A 175 -6.60 -4.58 -1.94
CA ILE A 175 -6.29 -3.59 -0.90
C ILE A 175 -7.33 -2.46 -0.87
N ALA A 176 -7.69 -1.90 -2.03
CA ALA A 176 -8.72 -0.86 -2.09
C ALA A 176 -10.08 -1.35 -1.58
N MET A 177 -10.46 -2.59 -1.91
CA MET A 177 -11.69 -3.20 -1.39
C MET A 177 -11.62 -3.45 0.12
N ALA A 178 -10.47 -3.88 0.63
CA ALA A 178 -10.29 -4.06 2.07
C ALA A 178 -10.50 -2.74 2.83
N VAL A 179 -9.97 -1.64 2.31
CA VAL A 179 -10.22 -0.29 2.84
C VAL A 179 -11.71 0.06 2.73
N SER A 180 -12.30 -0.04 1.53
CA SER A 180 -13.70 0.31 1.27
C SER A 180 -14.67 -0.45 2.17
N SER A 181 -14.48 -1.76 2.32
CA SER A 181 -15.31 -2.60 3.18
C SER A 181 -15.10 -2.27 4.66
N SER A 182 -13.85 -2.08 5.12
CA SER A 182 -13.55 -1.69 6.51
C SER A 182 -14.15 -0.33 6.90
N MET A 183 -14.41 0.54 5.92
CA MET A 183 -15.06 1.82 6.18
C MET A 183 -16.52 1.69 6.64
N VAL A 184 -17.20 0.61 6.27
CA VAL A 184 -18.62 0.38 6.57
C VAL A 184 -18.89 -0.89 7.39
N ASN A 185 -17.92 -1.81 7.46
CA ASN A 185 -18.00 -3.07 8.20
C ASN A 185 -16.93 -3.13 9.29
N SER A 186 -17.29 -3.65 10.46
CA SER A 186 -16.33 -3.93 11.55
C SER A 186 -15.91 -5.41 11.62
N ASP A 187 -16.58 -6.27 10.87
CA ASP A 187 -16.29 -7.70 10.79
C ASP A 187 -15.25 -7.97 9.70
N MET A 188 -14.06 -8.41 10.10
CA MET A 188 -12.97 -8.69 9.18
C MET A 188 -13.23 -9.93 8.31
N ASP A 189 -14.07 -10.88 8.73
CA ASP A 189 -14.43 -12.00 7.87
C ASP A 189 -15.25 -11.51 6.67
N LYS A 190 -16.15 -10.55 6.89
CA LYS A 190 -16.88 -9.88 5.81
C LYS A 190 -15.95 -9.08 4.89
N VAL A 191 -14.99 -8.36 5.45
CA VAL A 191 -13.98 -7.64 4.66
C VAL A 191 -13.22 -8.59 3.73
N ILE A 192 -12.77 -9.74 4.25
CA ILE A 192 -12.06 -10.75 3.46
C ILE A 192 -12.97 -11.39 2.39
N GLU A 193 -14.26 -11.59 2.69
CA GLU A 193 -15.22 -12.03 1.68
C GLU A 193 -15.31 -11.04 0.50
N ASP A 194 -15.43 -9.74 0.78
CA ASP A 194 -15.51 -8.71 -0.25
C ASP A 194 -14.21 -8.63 -1.09
N VAL A 195 -13.06 -8.76 -0.42
CA VAL A 195 -11.73 -8.85 -1.06
C VAL A 195 -11.66 -10.03 -2.05
N HIS A 196 -12.16 -11.20 -1.67
CA HIS A 196 -12.21 -12.36 -2.57
C HIS A 196 -13.16 -12.14 -3.76
N GLN A 197 -14.22 -11.35 -3.60
CA GLN A 197 -15.16 -11.06 -4.68
C GLN A 197 -14.55 -10.12 -5.72
N ILE A 198 -13.86 -9.05 -5.29
CA ILE A 198 -13.25 -8.11 -6.26
C ILE A 198 -12.05 -8.70 -7.00
N GLU A 199 -11.27 -9.58 -6.35
CA GLU A 199 -10.08 -10.19 -6.96
C GLU A 199 -10.42 -10.86 -8.30
N LYS A 200 -11.52 -11.62 -8.33
CA LYS A 200 -12.00 -12.32 -9.53
C LYS A 200 -12.37 -11.39 -10.68
N ILE A 201 -12.87 -10.21 -10.35
CA ILE A 201 -13.27 -9.18 -11.33
C ILE A 201 -12.03 -8.47 -11.86
N ALA A 202 -11.18 -8.00 -10.95
CA ALA A 202 -9.99 -7.21 -11.26
C ALA A 202 -8.94 -8.01 -12.02
N LYS A 203 -8.74 -9.29 -11.69
CA LYS A 203 -7.80 -10.18 -12.38
C LYS A 203 -8.10 -10.27 -13.89
N GLN A 204 -9.36 -10.21 -14.30
CA GLN A 204 -9.76 -10.29 -15.72
C GLN A 204 -9.40 -9.04 -16.54
N LEU A 205 -9.07 -7.92 -15.88
CA LEU A 205 -8.72 -6.68 -16.54
C LEU A 205 -7.22 -6.61 -16.90
N GLY A 206 -6.37 -7.35 -16.17
CA GLY A 206 -4.93 -7.35 -16.39
C GLY A 206 -4.48 -8.42 -17.39
N ALA A 207 -3.24 -8.28 -17.86
CA ALA A 207 -2.59 -9.26 -18.73
C ALA A 207 -2.21 -10.52 -17.94
N GLU A 208 -2.58 -11.69 -18.44
CA GLU A 208 -2.37 -12.97 -17.77
C GLU A 208 -0.88 -13.24 -17.46
N THR A 209 -0.61 -13.73 -16.25
CA THR A 209 0.71 -14.18 -15.80
C THR A 209 0.67 -15.60 -15.24
N PHE A 210 1.84 -16.22 -15.10
CA PHE A 210 2.01 -17.55 -14.48
C PHE A 210 2.21 -17.48 -12.95
N SER A 211 1.80 -16.38 -12.32
CA SER A 211 2.00 -16.15 -10.89
C SER A 211 1.06 -17.00 -10.02
N ALA A 212 1.49 -17.26 -8.78
CA ALA A 212 0.66 -17.95 -7.79
C ALA A 212 -0.62 -17.16 -7.50
N SER A 213 -1.69 -17.88 -7.10
CA SER A 213 -2.97 -17.27 -6.79
C SER A 213 -2.90 -16.37 -5.54
N LEU A 214 -3.22 -15.08 -5.72
CA LEU A 214 -3.40 -14.11 -4.64
C LEU A 214 -4.46 -14.58 -3.65
N MET A 215 -5.60 -15.06 -4.16
CA MET A 215 -6.71 -15.51 -3.32
C MET A 215 -6.30 -16.71 -2.46
N GLU A 216 -5.69 -17.74 -3.03
CA GLU A 216 -5.32 -18.94 -2.26
C GLU A 216 -4.25 -18.63 -1.20
N ARG A 217 -3.27 -17.79 -1.55
CA ARG A 217 -2.26 -17.37 -0.58
C ARG A 217 -2.82 -16.45 0.51
N THR A 218 -3.80 -15.62 0.17
CA THR A 218 -4.55 -14.83 1.17
C THR A 218 -5.27 -15.75 2.15
N LYS A 219 -5.96 -16.80 1.68
CA LYS A 219 -6.61 -17.78 2.57
C LYS A 219 -5.62 -18.42 3.54
N ILE A 220 -4.43 -18.80 3.07
CA ILE A 220 -3.36 -19.33 3.92
C ILE A 220 -2.94 -18.30 4.97
N GLY A 221 -2.75 -17.04 4.59
CA GLY A 221 -2.44 -15.96 5.53
C GLY A 221 -3.52 -15.74 6.60
N ILE A 222 -4.80 -15.78 6.21
CA ILE A 222 -5.93 -15.66 7.15
C ILE A 222 -6.01 -16.88 8.08
N GLU A 223 -5.75 -18.09 7.58
CA GLU A 223 -5.66 -19.28 8.42
C GLU A 223 -4.52 -19.18 9.44
N ILE A 224 -3.37 -18.68 9.03
CA ILE A 224 -2.25 -18.39 9.94
C ILE A 224 -2.67 -17.38 11.02
N ALA A 225 -3.33 -16.29 10.62
CA ALA A 225 -3.82 -15.25 11.54
C ALA A 225 -4.88 -15.74 12.55
N ARG A 226 -5.57 -16.85 12.26
CA ARG A 226 -6.55 -17.46 13.17
C ARG A 226 -5.92 -18.45 14.16
N ASN A 227 -4.77 -19.03 13.82
CA ASN A 227 -4.20 -20.16 14.55
C ASN A 227 -2.89 -19.83 15.28
N TYR A 228 -2.25 -18.71 14.97
CA TYR A 228 -0.98 -18.30 15.55
C TYR A 228 -1.04 -16.88 16.08
N GLU A 229 -0.19 -16.57 17.07
CA GLU A 229 -0.11 -15.26 17.71
C GLU A 229 1.35 -14.81 17.88
N GLY A 230 1.55 -13.51 18.10
CA GLY A 230 2.85 -12.92 18.45
C GLY A 230 3.95 -13.17 17.42
N GLU A 231 5.15 -13.52 17.89
CA GLU A 231 6.30 -13.78 17.00
C GLU A 231 6.08 -14.99 16.08
N GLU A 232 5.35 -16.02 16.53
CA GLU A 232 5.08 -17.20 15.71
C GLU A 232 4.19 -16.84 14.52
N PHE A 233 3.18 -15.99 14.73
CA PHE A 233 2.35 -15.45 13.65
C PHE A 233 3.21 -14.76 12.57
N LEU A 234 4.07 -13.81 12.97
CA LEU A 234 4.93 -13.09 12.02
C LEU A 234 5.89 -14.02 11.29
N GLN A 235 6.50 -14.98 12.00
CA GLN A 235 7.40 -15.95 11.40
C GLN A 235 6.68 -16.82 10.36
N LYS A 236 5.44 -17.26 10.63
CA LYS A 236 4.63 -18.03 9.68
C LYS A 236 4.25 -17.22 8.44
N ILE A 237 3.89 -15.94 8.61
CA ILE A 237 3.66 -15.05 7.46
C ILE A 237 4.94 -14.92 6.62
N TYR A 238 6.07 -14.64 7.25
CA TYR A 238 7.37 -14.53 6.59
C TYR A 238 7.75 -15.82 5.81
N ASP A 239 7.63 -16.99 6.43
CA ASP A 239 8.08 -18.26 5.86
C ASP A 239 7.13 -18.86 4.81
N ILE A 240 5.81 -18.66 4.95
CA ILE A 240 4.80 -19.38 4.17
C ILE A 240 4.13 -18.46 3.13
N VAL A 241 3.72 -17.27 3.55
CA VAL A 241 3.04 -16.31 2.67
C VAL A 241 4.07 -15.58 1.82
N GLY A 242 5.22 -15.25 2.41
CA GLY A 242 6.26 -14.41 1.83
C GLY A 242 5.97 -12.94 2.06
N THR A 243 7.03 -12.15 2.16
CA THR A 243 6.97 -10.73 2.54
C THR A 243 7.83 -9.84 1.65
N GLY A 244 8.13 -10.27 0.42
CA GLY A 244 8.89 -9.49 -0.54
C GLY A 244 8.06 -8.53 -1.38
N VAL A 245 8.76 -7.80 -2.26
CA VAL A 245 8.21 -6.82 -3.21
C VAL A 245 7.23 -7.40 -4.24
N ASN A 246 7.21 -8.73 -4.42
CA ASN A 246 6.24 -9.37 -5.29
C ASN A 246 4.84 -9.16 -4.74
N ILE A 247 3.91 -8.71 -5.57
CA ILE A 247 2.54 -8.41 -5.14
C ILE A 247 1.82 -9.65 -4.61
N ILE A 248 2.17 -10.82 -5.15
CA ILE A 248 1.64 -12.10 -4.67
C ILE A 248 2.12 -12.44 -3.26
N GLU A 249 3.15 -11.80 -2.72
CA GLU A 249 3.63 -12.01 -1.34
C GLU A 249 3.10 -10.91 -0.42
N SER A 250 3.38 -9.65 -0.77
CA SER A 250 3.09 -8.48 0.06
C SER A 250 1.58 -8.22 0.27
N VAL A 251 0.73 -8.37 -0.75
CA VAL A 251 -0.73 -8.14 -0.58
C VAL A 251 -1.37 -9.16 0.37
N PRO A 252 -1.16 -10.49 0.18
CA PRO A 252 -1.64 -11.47 1.15
C PRO A 252 -1.08 -11.26 2.56
N ALA A 253 0.20 -10.91 2.71
CA ALA A 253 0.80 -10.62 4.01
C ALA A 253 0.13 -9.41 4.69
N ALA A 254 -0.08 -8.32 3.95
CA ALA A 254 -0.74 -7.11 4.48
C ALA A 254 -2.18 -7.37 4.93
N LEU A 255 -2.95 -8.14 4.14
CA LEU A 255 -4.31 -8.54 4.48
C LEU A 255 -4.35 -9.43 5.73
N ALA A 256 -3.42 -10.38 5.85
CA ALA A 256 -3.31 -11.26 7.01
C ALA A 256 -2.95 -10.48 8.28
N ILE A 257 -2.00 -9.54 8.20
CA ILE A 257 -1.63 -8.69 9.33
C ILE A 257 -2.77 -7.77 9.71
N ALA A 258 -3.52 -7.21 8.75
CA ALA A 258 -4.65 -6.34 9.05
C ALA A 258 -5.78 -7.13 9.72
N TYR A 259 -6.04 -8.35 9.24
CA TYR A 259 -7.00 -9.28 9.83
C TYR A 259 -6.62 -9.65 11.27
N TYR A 260 -5.34 -9.91 11.54
CA TYR A 260 -4.83 -10.22 12.87
C TYR A 260 -4.90 -9.01 13.81
N ALA A 261 -4.33 -7.87 13.38
CA ALA A 261 -4.12 -6.70 14.23
C ALA A 261 -5.42 -5.96 14.54
N LYS A 262 -6.24 -5.67 13.51
CA LYS A 262 -7.48 -4.86 13.60
C LYS A 262 -7.30 -3.51 14.30
N ASP A 263 -6.06 -3.04 14.42
CA ASP A 263 -5.63 -1.87 15.18
C ASP A 263 -4.42 -1.27 14.47
N PRO A 264 -4.49 -0.01 14.00
CA PRO A 264 -3.39 0.60 13.27
C PRO A 264 -2.12 0.75 14.12
N ASN A 265 -2.22 0.90 15.44
CA ASN A 265 -1.07 1.04 16.33
C ASN A 265 -0.33 -0.29 16.51
N ILE A 266 -1.04 -1.42 16.44
CA ILE A 266 -0.46 -2.76 16.49
C ILE A 266 0.07 -3.14 15.11
N SER A 267 -0.72 -2.89 14.06
CA SER A 267 -0.40 -3.22 12.67
C SER A 267 0.94 -2.64 12.24
N CYS A 268 1.19 -1.35 12.50
CA CYS A 268 2.44 -0.72 12.07
C CYS A 268 3.68 -1.34 12.73
N LEU A 269 3.60 -1.71 13.99
CA LEU A 269 4.70 -2.35 14.72
C LEU A 269 4.93 -3.79 14.26
N LEU A 270 3.86 -4.54 13.97
CA LEU A 270 3.97 -5.89 13.40
C LEU A 270 4.68 -5.85 12.04
N CYS A 271 4.28 -4.94 11.16
CA CYS A 271 4.89 -4.78 9.84
C CYS A 271 6.36 -4.35 9.93
N ALA A 272 6.71 -3.41 10.82
CA ALA A 272 8.09 -2.98 11.01
C ALA A 272 9.04 -4.12 11.44
N ASN A 273 8.52 -5.14 12.13
CA ASN A 273 9.29 -6.29 12.61
C ASN A 273 9.14 -7.55 11.72
N LEU A 274 8.40 -7.47 10.60
CA LEU A 274 8.07 -8.63 9.77
C LEU A 274 9.28 -9.14 8.96
N GLY A 275 10.14 -8.24 8.50
CA GLY A 275 11.19 -8.53 7.53
C GLY A 275 10.68 -8.61 6.09
N GLY A 276 11.57 -8.31 5.15
CA GLY A 276 11.21 -8.11 3.74
C GLY A 276 10.76 -6.67 3.50
N ASP A 277 9.66 -6.51 2.78
CA ASP A 277 9.12 -5.25 2.28
C ASP A 277 8.21 -4.58 3.33
N THR A 278 8.83 -4.18 4.44
CA THR A 278 8.16 -3.84 5.70
C THR A 278 7.35 -2.55 5.64
N ASP A 279 7.82 -1.53 4.92
CA ASP A 279 7.13 -0.26 4.70
C ASP A 279 5.89 -0.46 3.82
N THR A 280 5.98 -1.16 2.69
CA THR A 280 4.83 -1.39 1.81
C THR A 280 3.76 -2.27 2.42
N ILE A 281 4.16 -3.37 3.06
CA ILE A 281 3.21 -4.21 3.81
C ILE A 281 2.59 -3.39 4.96
N GLY A 282 3.39 -2.54 5.61
CA GLY A 282 2.96 -1.58 6.62
C GLY A 282 1.91 -0.62 6.11
N ALA A 283 2.18 0.05 4.99
CA ALA A 283 1.32 1.04 4.35
C ALA A 283 -0.05 0.45 4.02
N MET A 284 -0.07 -0.73 3.39
CA MET A 284 -1.32 -1.41 3.03
C MET A 284 -2.09 -1.88 4.27
N SER A 285 -1.42 -2.60 5.18
CA SER A 285 -2.08 -3.23 6.33
C SER A 285 -2.61 -2.20 7.33
N THR A 286 -1.81 -1.18 7.60
CA THR A 286 -2.14 -0.14 8.58
C THR A 286 -3.20 0.82 8.02
N ALA A 287 -3.24 1.06 6.71
CA ALA A 287 -4.34 1.79 6.07
C ALA A 287 -5.69 1.07 6.21
N ILE A 288 -5.72 -0.27 6.09
CA ILE A 288 -6.93 -1.08 6.32
C ILE A 288 -7.39 -0.97 7.77
N CYS A 289 -6.47 -1.12 8.74
CA CYS A 289 -6.79 -0.96 10.16
C CYS A 289 -7.25 0.48 10.49
N GLY A 290 -6.65 1.48 9.86
CA GLY A 290 -7.05 2.87 9.97
C GLY A 290 -8.44 3.14 9.38
N ALA A 291 -8.77 2.53 8.25
CA ALA A 291 -10.12 2.57 7.67
C ALA A 291 -11.17 1.95 8.61
N LEU A 292 -10.80 0.86 9.28
CA LEU A 292 -11.62 0.14 10.25
C LEU A 292 -11.92 0.99 11.50
N LYS A 293 -10.89 1.63 12.08
CA LYS A 293 -10.94 2.27 13.40
C LYS A 293 -11.06 3.79 13.39
N GLY A 294 -10.57 4.45 12.34
CA GLY A 294 -10.51 5.92 12.22
C GLY A 294 -9.23 6.55 12.79
N LYS A 295 -8.94 7.79 12.39
CA LYS A 295 -7.79 8.59 12.84
C LYS A 295 -7.82 8.80 14.35
N SER A 296 -9.01 8.98 14.92
CA SER A 296 -9.21 9.14 16.36
C SER A 296 -8.67 7.97 17.21
N PHE A 297 -8.45 6.80 16.62
CA PHE A 297 -7.90 5.62 17.30
C PHE A 297 -6.37 5.48 17.15
N ILE A 298 -5.76 6.22 16.23
CA ILE A 298 -4.30 6.24 16.06
C ILE A 298 -3.69 7.06 17.21
N ASN A 299 -2.59 6.56 17.78
CA ASN A 299 -1.83 7.25 18.82
C ASN A 299 -1.50 8.68 18.37
N SER A 300 -1.93 9.66 19.16
CA SER A 300 -1.77 11.07 18.83
C SER A 300 -0.30 11.49 18.69
N GLU A 301 0.62 10.84 19.38
CA GLU A 301 2.05 11.12 19.22
C GLU A 301 2.57 10.65 17.86
N TYR A 302 2.05 9.53 17.33
CA TYR A 302 2.40 9.09 15.98
C TYR A 302 1.90 10.09 14.92
N ILE A 303 0.67 10.58 15.08
CA ILE A 303 0.12 11.63 14.20
C ILE A 303 1.02 12.87 14.20
N LYS A 304 1.39 13.38 15.39
CA LYS A 304 2.25 14.56 15.51
C LYS A 304 3.62 14.35 14.85
N ILE A 305 4.21 13.17 15.00
CA ILE A 305 5.50 12.85 14.38
C ILE A 305 5.37 12.84 12.85
N LEU A 306 4.32 12.22 12.29
CA LEU A 306 4.09 12.22 10.85
C LEU A 306 3.89 13.65 10.31
N GLU A 307 3.08 14.47 10.97
CA GLU A 307 2.83 15.86 10.56
C GLU A 307 4.08 16.73 10.68
N ALA A 308 4.95 16.49 11.66
CA ALA A 308 6.16 17.28 11.86
C ALA A 308 7.31 16.93 10.91
N ASN A 309 7.34 15.70 10.37
CA ASN A 309 8.46 15.20 9.57
C ASN A 309 8.18 15.13 8.07
N ASN A 310 6.96 15.45 7.63
CA ASN A 310 6.59 15.46 6.22
C ASN A 310 5.99 16.82 5.84
N ASP A 311 6.52 17.44 4.79
CA ASP A 311 6.09 18.77 4.30
C ASP A 311 4.80 18.67 3.46
N ILE A 312 3.74 18.17 4.09
CA ILE A 312 2.42 18.02 3.47
C ILE A 312 1.30 18.35 4.46
N ASN A 313 0.15 18.78 3.95
CA ASN A 313 -1.06 18.90 4.73
C ASN A 313 -2.02 17.74 4.42
N PHE A 314 -2.07 16.74 5.29
CA PHE A 314 -2.95 15.59 5.15
C PHE A 314 -4.44 15.98 5.07
N GLU A 315 -4.87 17.09 5.68
CA GLU A 315 -6.27 17.54 5.64
C GLU A 315 -6.71 17.88 4.21
N ASN A 316 -5.82 18.41 3.36
CA ASN A 316 -6.12 18.66 1.95
C ASN A 316 -6.51 17.36 1.23
N TYR A 317 -5.76 16.28 1.46
CA TYR A 317 -6.01 14.99 0.83
C TYR A 317 -7.25 14.29 1.39
N ILE A 318 -7.55 14.49 2.66
CA ILE A 318 -8.82 14.04 3.26
C ILE A 318 -10.00 14.75 2.60
N ASP A 319 -9.89 16.06 2.34
CA ASP A 319 -10.93 16.83 1.67
C ASP A 319 -11.11 16.39 0.20
N ILE A 320 -10.02 16.12 -0.53
CA ILE A 320 -10.06 15.54 -1.89
C ILE A 320 -10.85 14.22 -1.89
N LEU A 321 -10.57 13.32 -0.94
CA LEU A 321 -11.26 12.03 -0.86
C LEU A 321 -12.74 12.17 -0.51
N LEU A 322 -13.09 13.13 0.34
CA LEU A 322 -14.50 13.44 0.66
C LEU A 322 -15.25 14.00 -0.55
N GLU A 323 -14.62 14.91 -1.30
CA GLU A 323 -15.17 15.43 -2.56
C GLU A 323 -15.37 14.31 -3.58
N GLY A 324 -14.33 13.49 -3.78
CA GLY A 324 -14.35 12.39 -4.73
C GLY A 324 -15.42 11.37 -4.43
N ARG A 325 -15.53 10.93 -3.16
CA ARG A 325 -16.56 9.97 -2.74
C ARG A 325 -17.98 10.46 -3.01
N ASN A 326 -18.24 11.76 -2.92
CA ASN A 326 -19.56 12.34 -3.23
C ASN A 326 -19.79 12.53 -4.73
N SER A 327 -18.73 12.55 -5.53
CA SER A 327 -18.76 12.89 -6.95
C SER A 327 -18.81 11.68 -7.87
N ILE A 328 -18.34 10.51 -7.41
CA ILE A 328 -18.24 9.31 -8.26
C ILE A 328 -19.45 8.41 -8.20
#